data_AF-A0ABD5HJZ6-F1
#
_entry.id   AF-A0ABD5HJZ6-F1
#
_cell.length_a   1.000
_cell.length_b   1.000
_cell.length_c   1.000
_cell.angle_alpha   90.00
_cell.angle_beta   90.00
_cell.angle_gamma   90.00
#
_symmetry.space_group_name_H-M   'P 1'
#
loop_
_entity.id
_entity.type
_entity.pdbx_description
1 polymer ?
#
loop_
_entity_poly.entity_id
_entity_poly.type
_entity_poly.pdbx_seq_one_letter_code
_entity_poly.pdbx_strand_id
1 'polypeptide(L)'
;MNRYIAEVITAHVAIENWLNQGEGSAEALLHRFSQEFSMIPINGMRMDHQSVSIFFREARASRPGLKIVIDNAAILAEWHDGAAVLYREIHALPGKADTARWSTVLFRLQEGKIIWLHLHETALA
;
A
#
# COMPACT_ATOMS: atom_id res chain seq x y z
N MET A 1 11.91 10.05 -11.14
CA MET A 1 10.64 9.63 -10.50
C MET A 1 10.50 10.38 -9.17
N ASN A 2 9.34 10.94 -8.85
CA ASN A 2 9.10 11.62 -7.56
C ASN A 2 9.24 10.60 -6.41
N ARG A 3 9.83 11.00 -5.27
CA ARG A 3 10.12 10.10 -4.14
C ARG A 3 8.88 9.45 -3.53
N TYR A 4 7.74 10.15 -3.51
CA TYR A 4 6.49 9.61 -2.96
C TYR A 4 5.87 8.58 -3.90
N ILE A 5 5.97 8.79 -5.22
CA ILE A 5 5.57 7.78 -6.22
C ILE A 5 6.50 6.57 -6.15
N ALA A 6 7.80 6.79 -5.99
CA ALA A 6 8.78 5.71 -5.81
C ALA A 6 8.46 4.87 -4.56
N GLU A 7 8.04 5.51 -3.46
CA GLU A 7 7.61 4.83 -2.25
C GLU A 7 6.35 3.98 -2.47
N VAL A 8 5.33 4.50 -3.16
CA VAL A 8 4.15 3.70 -3.52
C VAL A 8 4.58 2.43 -4.25
N ILE A 9 5.39 2.54 -5.30
CA ILE A 9 5.83 1.37 -6.08
C ILE A 9 6.64 0.40 -5.20
N THR A 10 7.60 0.92 -4.43
CA THR A 10 8.48 0.09 -3.60
C THR A 10 7.71 -0.66 -2.51
N ALA A 11 6.72 0.01 -1.88
CA ALA A 11 5.86 -0.62 -0.89
C ALA A 11 5.04 -1.75 -1.50
N HIS A 12 4.45 -1.55 -2.68
CA HIS A 12 3.63 -2.59 -3.33
C HIS A 12 4.44 -3.77 -3.84
N VAL A 13 5.69 -3.58 -4.27
CA VAL A 13 6.61 -4.69 -4.57
C VAL A 13 6.88 -5.52 -3.30
N ALA A 14 7.14 -4.86 -2.16
CA ALA A 14 7.35 -5.56 -0.90
C ALA A 14 6.08 -6.32 -0.44
N ILE A 15 4.90 -5.72 -0.62
CA ILE A 15 3.61 -6.34 -0.33
C ILE A 15 3.37 -7.54 -1.26
N GLU A 16 3.63 -7.42 -2.57
CA GLU A 16 3.52 -8.53 -3.51
C GLU A 16 4.40 -9.71 -3.07
N ASN A 17 5.69 -9.47 -2.82
CA ASN A 17 6.63 -10.52 -2.41
C ASN A 17 6.18 -11.23 -1.13
N TRP A 18 5.69 -10.46 -0.15
CA TRP A 18 5.20 -11.00 1.10
C TRP A 18 3.93 -11.84 0.94
N LEU A 19 2.95 -11.35 0.18
CA LEU A 19 1.66 -12.04 -0.01
C LEU A 19 1.77 -13.22 -0.97
N ASN A 20 2.67 -13.15 -1.95
CA ASN A 20 2.88 -14.18 -2.96
C ASN A 20 3.78 -15.31 -2.45
N GLN A 21 5.03 -14.98 -2.10
CA GLN A 21 6.08 -15.96 -1.80
C GLN A 21 6.42 -16.02 -0.31
N GLY A 22 5.90 -15.08 0.50
CA GLY A 22 6.28 -14.96 1.90
C GLY A 22 7.71 -14.45 2.09
N GLU A 23 8.27 -13.79 1.07
CA GLU A 23 9.60 -13.19 1.10
C GLU A 23 9.59 -11.82 1.78
N GLY A 24 10.68 -11.50 2.48
CA GLY A 24 10.78 -10.29 3.29
C GLY A 24 10.34 -10.51 4.74
N SER A 25 9.85 -9.44 5.38
CA SER A 25 9.48 -9.43 6.80
C SER A 25 8.23 -8.57 7.01
N ALA A 26 7.31 -9.06 7.83
CA ALA A 26 6.14 -8.30 8.27
C ALA A 26 6.57 -7.02 9.01
N GLU A 27 7.60 -7.10 9.85
CA GLU A 27 8.16 -5.96 10.57
C GLU A 27 8.68 -4.89 9.61
N ALA A 28 9.41 -5.29 8.57
CA ALA A 28 9.90 -4.35 7.55
C ALA A 28 8.76 -3.65 6.78
N LEU A 29 7.65 -4.35 6.51
CA LEU A 29 6.45 -3.74 5.95
C LEU A 29 5.82 -2.76 6.95
N LEU A 30 5.66 -3.17 8.20
CA LEU A 30 5.02 -2.37 9.25
C LEU A 30 5.81 -1.11 9.60
N HIS A 31 7.14 -1.13 9.47
CA HIS A 31 7.98 0.06 9.66
C HIS A 31 7.72 1.20 8.67
N ARG A 32 6.97 0.96 7.58
CA ARG A 32 6.54 2.00 6.64
C ARG A 32 5.35 2.81 7.17
N PHE A 33 4.59 2.27 8.12
CA PHE A 33 3.35 2.87 8.60
C PHE A 33 3.56 3.64 9.91
N SER A 34 2.86 4.77 10.05
CA SER A 34 2.78 5.49 11.32
C SER A 34 2.06 4.64 12.37
N GLN A 35 2.38 4.82 13.65
CA GLN A 35 1.58 4.24 14.75
C GLN A 35 0.13 4.75 14.75
N GLU A 36 -0.10 5.94 14.22
CA GLU A 36 -1.42 6.56 14.02
C GLU A 36 -2.02 6.24 12.64
N PHE A 37 -1.44 5.28 11.90
CA PHE A 37 -1.92 4.92 10.57
C PHE A 37 -3.38 4.51 10.59
N SER A 38 -4.10 4.92 9.55
CA SER A 38 -5.45 4.43 9.29
C SER A 38 -5.67 4.18 7.81
N MET A 39 -6.56 3.26 7.49
CA MET A 39 -7.01 3.07 6.12
C MET A 39 -8.48 2.70 6.01
N ILE A 40 -9.02 2.93 4.81
CA ILE A 40 -10.33 2.45 4.39
C ILE A 40 -10.08 1.63 3.12
N PRO A 41 -10.04 0.29 3.20
CA PRO A 41 -9.91 -0.57 2.03
C PRO A 41 -11.24 -0.62 1.27
N ILE A 42 -11.25 -1.34 0.14
CA ILE A 42 -12.41 -1.45 -0.76
C ILE A 42 -13.73 -1.92 -0.10
N ASN A 43 -13.69 -2.54 1.09
CA ASN A 43 -14.90 -2.96 1.82
C ASN A 43 -15.50 -1.84 2.70
N GLY A 44 -14.87 -0.66 2.76
CA GLY A 44 -15.32 0.49 3.54
C GLY A 44 -15.08 0.41 5.04
N MET A 45 -14.55 -0.70 5.56
CA MET A 45 -14.29 -0.85 7.00
C MET A 45 -12.98 -0.19 7.38
N ARG A 46 -13.04 0.81 8.27
CA ARG A 46 -11.83 1.47 8.78
C ARG A 46 -10.92 0.47 9.49
N MET A 47 -9.65 0.45 9.11
CA MET A 47 -8.57 -0.30 9.75
C MET A 47 -7.54 0.67 10.32
N ASP A 48 -7.02 0.37 11.51
CA ASP A 48 -5.91 1.10 12.14
C ASP A 48 -4.59 0.35 11.99
N HIS A 49 -3.51 0.92 12.52
CA HIS A 49 -2.18 0.28 12.52
C HIS A 49 -2.19 -1.13 13.11
N GLN A 50 -2.95 -1.39 14.19
CA GLN A 50 -3.03 -2.72 14.80
C GLN A 50 -3.72 -3.72 13.87
N SER A 51 -4.83 -3.33 13.26
CA SER A 51 -5.58 -4.17 12.32
C SER A 51 -4.72 -4.54 11.10
N VAL A 52 -3.96 -3.58 10.58
CA VAL A 52 -3.01 -3.79 9.47
C VAL A 52 -1.83 -4.66 9.89
N SER A 53 -1.36 -4.51 11.13
CA SER A 53 -0.31 -5.36 11.71
C SER A 53 -0.72 -6.83 11.78
N ILE A 54 -1.94 -7.09 12.24
CA ILE A 54 -2.50 -8.44 12.28
C ILE A 54 -2.63 -8.99 10.86
N PHE A 55 -3.21 -8.22 9.95
CA PHE A 55 -3.33 -8.60 8.54
C PHE A 55 -1.99 -9.04 7.93
N PHE A 56 -0.94 -8.22 8.03
CA PHE A 56 0.34 -8.59 7.42
C PHE A 56 0.97 -9.83 8.07
N ARG A 57 0.86 -10.00 9.39
CA ARG A 57 1.39 -11.21 10.05
C ARG A 57 0.68 -12.48 9.61
N GLU A 58 -0.63 -12.42 9.39
CA GLU A 58 -1.45 -13.57 8.98
C GLU A 58 -1.38 -13.83 7.46
N ALA A 59 -1.08 -12.81 6.66
CA ALA A 59 -1.18 -12.89 5.20
C ALA A 59 0.09 -13.42 4.49
N ARG A 60 1.13 -13.87 5.21
CA ARG A 60 2.35 -14.39 4.60
C ARG A 60 2.05 -15.53 3.62
N ALA A 61 2.49 -15.40 2.37
CA ALA A 61 2.27 -16.38 1.29
C ALA A 61 0.78 -16.80 1.10
N SER A 62 -0.16 -15.95 1.51
CA SER A 62 -1.61 -16.23 1.46
C SER A 62 -2.21 -16.09 0.05
N ARG A 63 -1.49 -15.50 -0.90
CA ARG A 63 -1.94 -15.23 -2.27
C ARG A 63 -0.92 -15.70 -3.31
N PRO A 64 -0.67 -17.01 -3.45
CA PRO A 64 0.32 -17.53 -4.39
C PRO A 64 0.02 -17.09 -5.83
N GLY A 65 1.06 -16.61 -6.51
CA GLY A 65 0.97 -16.10 -7.88
C GLY A 65 0.42 -14.68 -8.01
N LEU A 66 0.16 -13.97 -6.91
CA LEU A 66 -0.26 -12.56 -6.94
C LEU A 66 0.74 -11.70 -7.72
N LYS A 67 0.18 -10.84 -8.58
CA LYS A 67 0.88 -9.72 -9.20
C LYS A 67 0.17 -8.41 -8.92
N ILE A 68 0.95 -7.41 -8.51
CA ILE A 68 0.50 -6.07 -8.20
C ILE A 68 1.17 -5.10 -9.16
N VAL A 69 0.38 -4.39 -9.95
CA VAL A 69 0.84 -3.35 -10.87
C VAL A 69 0.34 -2.00 -10.38
N ILE A 70 1.26 -1.04 -10.25
CA ILE A 70 0.94 0.35 -9.97
C ILE A 70 1.06 1.17 -11.24
N ASP A 71 -0.01 1.86 -11.62
CA ASP A 71 -0.01 2.80 -12.73
C ASP A 71 -0.79 4.08 -12.38
N ASN A 72 -0.82 5.03 -13.32
CA ASN A 72 -1.52 6.32 -13.17
C ASN A 72 -1.21 7.05 -11.86
N ALA A 73 0.04 6.94 -11.39
CA ALA A 73 0.48 7.59 -10.17
C ALA A 73 0.69 9.10 -10.39
N ALA A 74 0.09 9.92 -9.53
CA ALA A 74 0.15 11.36 -9.60
C ALA A 74 0.27 11.98 -8.19
N ILE A 75 1.09 13.02 -8.07
CA ILE A 75 1.10 13.88 -6.88
C ILE A 75 -0.13 14.79 -6.95
N LEU A 76 -1.02 14.70 -5.95
CA LEU A 76 -2.17 15.60 -5.83
C LEU A 76 -1.78 16.89 -5.11
N ALA A 77 -0.94 16.77 -4.09
CA ALA A 77 -0.39 17.88 -3.32
C ALA A 77 0.96 17.46 -2.71
N GLU A 78 1.89 18.40 -2.60
CA GLU A 78 3.17 18.23 -1.93
C GLU A 78 3.41 19.44 -1.03
N TRP A 79 3.95 19.21 0.15
CA TRP A 79 4.28 20.24 1.14
C TRP A 79 5.61 19.91 1.81
N HIS A 80 6.09 20.80 2.70
CA HIS A 80 7.45 20.77 3.21
C HIS A 80 7.89 19.44 3.84
N ASP A 81 6.96 18.67 4.42
CA ASP A 81 7.21 17.40 5.09
C ASP A 81 6.21 16.30 4.67
N GLY A 82 5.64 16.33 3.46
CA GLY A 82 4.70 15.29 3.05
C GLY A 82 4.07 15.48 1.67
N ALA A 83 3.22 14.52 1.29
CA ALA A 83 2.50 14.55 0.03
C ALA A 83 1.21 13.73 0.09
N ALA A 84 0.25 14.09 -0.77
CA ALA A 84 -0.89 13.28 -1.13
C ALA A 84 -0.67 12.71 -2.54
N VAL A 85 -0.80 11.39 -2.68
CA VAL A 85 -0.57 10.69 -3.95
C VAL A 85 -1.82 9.91 -4.33
N LEU A 86 -2.27 10.09 -5.56
CA LEU A 86 -3.26 9.23 -6.21
C LEU A 86 -2.51 8.18 -7.02
N TYR A 87 -2.95 6.93 -6.99
CA TYR A 87 -2.47 5.89 -7.89
C TYR A 87 -3.58 4.88 -8.16
N ARG A 88 -3.44 4.14 -9.26
CA ARG A 88 -4.26 2.97 -9.51
C ARG A 88 -3.41 1.73 -9.30
N GLU A 89 -4.01 0.73 -8.67
CA GLU A 89 -3.41 -0.56 -8.37
C GLU A 89 -4.25 -1.66 -8.99
N ILE A 90 -3.58 -2.60 -9.66
CA ILE A 90 -4.19 -3.74 -10.34
C ILE A 90 -3.63 -5.01 -9.72
N HIS A 91 -4.52 -5.90 -9.29
CA HIS A 91 -4.18 -7.23 -8.77
C HIS A 91 -4.57 -8.29 -9.78
N ALA A 92 -3.60 -9.07 -10.22
CA ALA A 92 -3.81 -10.28 -11.02
C ALA A 92 -3.51 -11.51 -10.17
N LEU A 93 -4.39 -12.51 -10.22
CA LEU A 93 -4.26 -13.79 -9.53
C LEU A 93 -4.56 -14.94 -10.49
N PRO A 94 -3.82 -16.06 -10.42
CA PRO A 94 -4.08 -17.21 -11.29
C PRO A 94 -5.52 -17.71 -11.17
N GLY A 95 -6.19 -17.86 -12.32
CA GLY A 95 -7.57 -18.37 -12.39
C GLY A 95 -8.65 -17.40 -11.88
N LYS A 96 -8.32 -16.13 -11.63
CA LYS A 96 -9.28 -15.09 -11.25
C LYS A 96 -9.24 -13.94 -12.26
N ALA A 97 -10.35 -13.22 -12.37
CA ALA A 97 -10.36 -11.95 -13.09
C ALA A 97 -9.49 -10.93 -12.34
N ASP A 98 -8.79 -10.10 -13.10
CA ASP A 98 -8.02 -8.99 -12.55
C ASP A 98 -8.97 -8.02 -11.82
N THR A 99 -8.50 -7.49 -10.70
CA THR A 99 -9.22 -6.45 -9.96
C THR A 99 -8.40 -5.18 -9.94
N ALA A 100 -9.04 -4.02 -10.04
CA ALA A 100 -8.36 -2.74 -9.97
C ALA A 100 -9.00 -1.86 -8.89
N ARG A 101 -8.21 -0.97 -8.30
CA ARG A 101 -8.67 0.04 -7.33
C ARG A 101 -7.92 1.35 -7.52
N TRP A 102 -8.61 2.46 -7.28
CA TRP A 102 -8.00 3.76 -7.07
C TRP A 102 -7.65 3.91 -5.59
N SER A 103 -6.50 4.51 -5.33
CA SER A 103 -5.95 4.67 -4.00
C SER A 103 -5.45 6.09 -3.80
N THR A 104 -5.85 6.73 -2.70
CA THR A 104 -5.27 8.00 -2.25
C THR A 104 -4.51 7.76 -0.95
N VAL A 105 -3.22 8.06 -0.96
CA VAL A 105 -2.34 7.93 0.21
C VAL A 105 -1.85 9.29 0.68
N LEU A 106 -1.79 9.46 2.00
CA LEU A 106 -1.13 10.59 2.66
C LEU A 106 0.19 10.14 3.28
N PHE A 107 1.24 10.89 2.99
CA PHE A 107 2.60 10.64 3.47
C PHE A 107 3.11 11.75 4.39
N ARG A 108 3.99 11.36 5.32
CA ARG A 108 4.89 12.26 6.05
C ARG A 108 6.32 11.93 5.67
N LEU A 109 7.17 12.94 5.51
CA LEU A 109 8.61 12.82 5.44
C LEU A 109 9.18 13.15 6.82
N GLN A 110 9.69 12.14 7.51
CA GLN A 110 10.28 12.30 8.84
C GLN A 110 11.70 11.73 8.83
N GLU A 111 12.69 12.56 9.17
CA GLU A 111 14.11 12.15 9.22
C GLU A 111 14.59 11.47 7.92
N GLY A 112 14.12 11.97 6.77
CA GLY A 112 14.44 11.43 5.46
C GLY A 112 13.69 10.15 5.07
N LYS A 113 12.81 9.62 5.93
CA LYS A 113 11.97 8.45 5.67
C LYS A 113 10.55 8.88 5.31
N ILE A 114 9.96 8.21 4.32
CA ILE A 114 8.56 8.40 3.96
C ILE A 114 7.71 7.44 4.80
N ILE A 115 6.74 7.99 5.52
CA ILE A 115 5.86 7.27 6.44
C ILE A 115 4.42 7.39 5.95
N TRP A 116 3.72 6.26 5.87
CA TRP A 116 2.31 6.17 5.50
C TRP A 116 1.45 6.65 6.68
N LEU A 117 0.60 7.67 6.44
CA LEU A 117 -0.33 8.22 7.44
C LEU A 117 -1.75 7.73 7.24
N HIS A 118 -2.23 7.77 6.00
CA HIS A 118 -3.59 7.36 5.66
C HIS A 118 -3.64 6.76 4.26
N LEU A 119 -4.53 5.78 4.05
CA LEU A 119 -4.83 5.21 2.74
C LEU A 119 -6.33 5.02 2.55
N HIS A 120 -6.88 5.46 1.44
CA HIS A 120 -8.27 5.18 1.07
C HIS A 120 -8.32 4.53 -0.31
N GLU A 121 -9.00 3.40 -0.41
CA GLU A 121 -9.16 2.63 -1.63
C GLU A 121 -10.60 2.65 -2.15
N THR A 122 -10.78 2.64 -3.47
CA THR A 122 -12.08 2.49 -4.12
C THR A 122 -11.92 1.54 -5.30
N ALA A 123 -12.71 0.46 -5.33
CA ALA A 123 -12.66 -0.50 -6.42
C ALA A 123 -13.08 0.14 -7.76
N LEU A 124 -12.44 -0.25 -8.86
CA LEU A 124 -12.95 0.00 -10.20
C LEU A 124 -13.95 -1.12 -10.53
N ALA A 125 -15.11 -0.72 -11.06
CA ALA A 125 -16.16 -1.62 -11.53
C ALA A 125 -15.76 -2.35 -12.82
#